data_AF-A0A3C0WXV3-F1
#
_entry.id   AF-A0A3C0WXV3-F1
#
_cell.length_a   1.000
_cell.length_b   1.000
_cell.length_c   1.000
_cell.angle_alpha   90.00
_cell.angle_beta   90.00
_cell.angle_gamma   90.00
#
_symmetry.space_group_name_H-M   'P 1'
#
loop_
_entity.id
_entity.type
_entity.pdbx_description
1 polymer ?
#
loop_
_entity_poly.entity_id
_entity_poly.type
_entity_poly.pdbx_seq_one_letter_code
_entity_poly.pdbx_strand_id
1 'polypeptide(L)'
;MRQYEAVIQTLEKLGGVATLGQLNQEVFKIKDCEWKTKTPFASIRRIVQTNDEIYKIKSGLWALKSHRSELEQRGIIVETEINKNSEGVIEFNHTYYQGLLVSIGNLKNFGTFVPDQDKNRLFLSDKLDDLRTTKKIPRFSYDCFVSRSSTIDVIWFNERMMPDSFFEVEHSTDIQNSLEKYCDLQDFHTRMFIVADERRHEEYNKKLSYQSFSKIKEGKRVQFLSYDDLELQYQQAIKLQGVHTLIL
;
A
#
# COMPACT_ATOMS: atom_id res chain seq x y z
N MET A 1 -32.40 2.99 1.20
CA MET A 1 -31.44 2.25 0.35
C MET A 1 -30.98 0.98 1.07
N ARG A 2 -30.79 -0.13 0.35
CA ARG A 2 -30.21 -1.37 0.90
C ARG A 2 -28.69 -1.23 1.03
N GLN A 3 -28.08 -1.98 1.96
CA GLN A 3 -26.64 -1.88 2.23
C GLN A 3 -25.76 -2.20 1.02
N TYR A 4 -26.14 -3.17 0.19
CA TYR A 4 -25.37 -3.48 -1.01
C TYR A 4 -25.47 -2.38 -2.07
N GLU A 5 -26.63 -1.72 -2.20
CA GLU A 5 -26.81 -0.58 -3.11
C GLU A 5 -25.90 0.58 -2.69
N ALA A 6 -25.78 0.84 -1.39
CA ALA A 6 -24.87 1.85 -0.86
C ALA A 6 -23.39 1.53 -1.17
N VAL A 7 -22.98 0.26 -1.07
CA VAL A 7 -21.62 -0.18 -1.42
C VAL A 7 -21.36 -0.03 -2.93
N ILE A 8 -22.31 -0.42 -3.78
CA ILE A 8 -22.20 -0.26 -5.25
C ILE A 8 -22.11 1.22 -5.61
N GLN A 9 -23.00 2.06 -5.09
CA GLN A 9 -22.96 3.51 -5.32
C GLN A 9 -21.65 4.14 -4.84
N THR A 10 -21.08 3.64 -3.75
CA THR A 10 -19.77 4.11 -3.26
C THR A 10 -18.65 3.73 -4.23
N LEU A 11 -18.66 2.51 -4.77
CA LEU A 11 -17.72 2.10 -5.81
C LEU A 11 -17.88 2.95 -7.07
N GLU A 12 -19.09 3.22 -7.54
CA GLU A 12 -19.36 4.09 -8.69
C GLU A 12 -18.79 5.49 -8.48
N LYS A 13 -19.04 6.08 -7.30
CA LYS A 13 -18.50 7.40 -6.92
C LYS A 13 -16.98 7.44 -6.90
N LEU A 14 -16.33 6.32 -6.58
CA LEU A 14 -14.86 6.17 -6.56
C LEU A 14 -14.29 5.74 -7.92
N GLY A 15 -15.08 5.79 -9.00
CA GLY A 15 -14.62 5.46 -10.35
C GLY A 15 -14.53 3.96 -10.62
N GLY A 16 -15.41 3.18 -9.99
CA GLY A 16 -15.61 1.74 -10.24
C GLY A 16 -14.68 0.81 -9.48
N VAL A 17 -13.74 1.33 -8.69
CA VAL A 17 -12.74 0.57 -7.94
C VAL A 17 -12.44 1.24 -6.60
N ALA A 18 -12.28 0.45 -5.53
CA ALA A 18 -11.90 0.97 -4.24
C ALA A 18 -11.23 -0.10 -3.37
N THR A 19 -10.34 0.36 -2.49
CA THR A 19 -9.90 -0.46 -1.37
C THR A 19 -11.05 -0.66 -0.39
N LEU A 20 -11.01 -1.74 0.39
CA LEU A 20 -11.96 -1.98 1.47
C LEU A 20 -11.90 -0.85 2.51
N GLY A 21 -10.75 -0.17 2.63
CA GLY A 21 -10.55 0.95 3.56
C GLY A 21 -11.29 2.21 3.08
N GLN A 22 -11.16 2.54 1.79
CA GLN A 22 -11.93 3.62 1.16
C GLN A 22 -13.43 3.36 1.26
N LEU A 23 -13.89 2.13 1.01
CA LEU A 23 -15.30 1.76 1.19
C LEU A 23 -15.77 1.98 2.63
N ASN A 24 -14.96 1.56 3.62
CA ASN A 24 -15.25 1.75 5.04
C ASN A 24 -15.29 3.23 5.46
N GLN A 25 -14.65 4.15 4.72
CA GLN A 25 -14.70 5.59 5.00
C GLN A 25 -15.85 6.29 4.28
N GLU A 26 -16.12 5.92 3.03
CA GLU A 26 -17.05 6.66 2.16
C GLU A 26 -18.50 6.20 2.30
N VAL A 27 -18.76 4.92 2.52
CA VAL A 27 -20.13 4.38 2.45
C VAL A 27 -21.05 4.94 3.53
N PHE A 28 -20.50 5.29 4.71
CA PHE A 28 -21.27 5.87 5.82
C PHE A 28 -21.67 7.33 5.59
N LYS A 29 -21.13 7.98 4.54
CA LYS A 29 -21.55 9.33 4.15
C LYS A 29 -22.91 9.33 3.43
N ILE A 30 -23.38 8.16 2.98
CA ILE A 30 -24.70 7.97 2.38
C ILE A 30 -25.75 7.90 3.51
N LYS A 31 -26.47 9.01 3.73
CA LYS A 31 -27.45 9.14 4.82
C LYS A 31 -28.71 8.27 4.64
N ASP A 32 -29.04 7.92 3.39
CA ASP A 32 -30.26 7.18 3.04
C ASP A 32 -30.14 5.65 3.23
N CYS A 33 -29.02 5.18 3.81
CA CYS A 33 -28.75 3.77 4.10
C CYS A 33 -28.59 3.54 5.61
N GLU A 34 -29.43 2.69 6.19
CA GLU A 34 -29.36 2.34 7.62
C GLU A 34 -28.44 1.13 7.88
N TRP A 35 -27.44 1.33 8.73
CA TRP A 35 -26.50 0.28 9.16
C TRP A 35 -26.83 -0.21 10.58
N LYS A 36 -27.84 -1.09 10.71
CA LYS A 36 -28.34 -1.56 12.03
C LYS A 36 -27.43 -2.54 12.77
N THR A 37 -26.35 -3.02 12.15
CA THR A 37 -25.43 -3.98 12.74
C THR A 37 -24.43 -3.30 13.67
N LYS A 38 -23.97 -4.00 14.72
CA LYS A 38 -22.86 -3.57 15.56
C LYS A 38 -21.50 -3.66 14.85
N THR A 39 -21.43 -4.34 13.71
CA THR A 39 -20.19 -4.60 12.96
C THR A 39 -20.35 -4.22 11.47
N PRO A 40 -20.60 -2.93 11.16
CA PRO A 40 -20.91 -2.52 9.79
C PRO A 40 -19.76 -2.77 8.79
N PHE A 41 -18.50 -2.69 9.21
CA PHE A 41 -17.35 -3.09 8.39
C PHE A 41 -17.35 -4.58 8.00
N ALA A 42 -17.88 -5.47 8.86
CA ALA A 42 -18.03 -6.89 8.53
C ALA A 42 -19.13 -7.09 7.47
N SER A 43 -20.21 -6.30 7.55
CA SER A 43 -21.25 -6.29 6.51
C SER A 43 -20.71 -5.82 5.17
N ILE A 44 -19.93 -4.73 5.13
CA ILE A 44 -19.30 -4.24 3.88
C ILE A 44 -18.41 -5.31 3.28
N ARG A 45 -17.55 -5.94 4.09
CA ARG A 45 -16.68 -7.04 3.65
C ARG A 45 -17.47 -8.21 3.07
N ARG A 46 -18.57 -8.61 3.72
CA ARG A 46 -19.45 -9.66 3.20
C ARG A 46 -20.06 -9.26 1.85
N ILE A 47 -20.55 -8.03 1.74
CA ILE A 47 -21.17 -7.53 0.51
C ILE A 47 -20.21 -7.61 -0.68
N VAL A 48 -18.98 -7.09 -0.54
CA VAL A 48 -18.01 -7.13 -1.65
C VAL A 48 -17.60 -8.56 -2.03
N GLN A 49 -17.70 -9.50 -1.09
CA GLN A 49 -17.39 -10.92 -1.33
C GLN A 49 -18.53 -11.71 -1.98
N THR A 50 -19.79 -11.37 -1.70
CA THR A 50 -20.96 -12.19 -2.10
C THR A 50 -21.83 -11.54 -3.17
N ASN A 51 -21.63 -10.27 -3.50
CA ASN A 51 -22.44 -9.59 -4.50
C ASN A 51 -21.90 -9.87 -5.91
N ASP A 52 -22.76 -10.36 -6.80
CA ASP A 52 -22.40 -10.76 -8.16
C ASP A 52 -22.01 -9.60 -9.09
N GLU A 53 -22.25 -8.35 -8.72
CA GLU A 53 -21.82 -7.18 -9.50
C GLU A 53 -20.39 -6.74 -9.16
N ILE A 54 -19.82 -7.26 -8.07
CA ILE A 54 -18.50 -6.90 -7.57
C ILE A 54 -17.52 -8.05 -7.85
N TYR A 55 -16.28 -7.72 -8.19
CA TYR A 55 -15.20 -8.70 -8.30
C TYR A 55 -13.97 -8.23 -7.53
N LYS A 56 -13.18 -9.20 -7.08
CA LYS A 56 -11.90 -8.97 -6.40
C LYS A 56 -10.83 -8.76 -7.46
N ILE A 57 -10.08 -7.66 -7.37
CA ILE A 57 -8.85 -7.48 -8.15
C ILE A 57 -7.68 -8.13 -7.41
N LYS A 58 -7.55 -7.82 -6.13
CA LYS A 58 -6.54 -8.40 -5.23
C LYS A 58 -6.94 -8.23 -3.77
N SER A 59 -6.07 -8.63 -2.84
CA SER A 59 -6.35 -8.48 -1.42
C SER A 59 -6.69 -7.03 -1.07
N GLY A 60 -7.85 -6.83 -0.45
CA GLY A 60 -8.35 -5.49 -0.11
C GLY A 60 -8.91 -4.65 -1.26
N LEU A 61 -8.71 -5.02 -2.53
CA LEU A 61 -9.11 -4.20 -3.68
C LEU A 61 -10.28 -4.83 -4.46
N TRP A 62 -11.35 -4.06 -4.60
CA TRP A 62 -12.63 -4.51 -5.18
C TRP A 62 -13.09 -3.56 -6.27
N ALA A 63 -13.77 -4.09 -7.28
CA ALA A 63 -14.27 -3.31 -8.41
C ALA A 63 -15.63 -3.78 -8.92
N LEU A 64 -16.33 -2.91 -9.63
CA LEU A 64 -17.59 -3.21 -10.29
C LEU A 64 -17.34 -3.87 -11.64
N LYS A 65 -18.04 -4.99 -11.90
CA LYS A 65 -17.97 -5.70 -13.20
C LYS A 65 -18.36 -4.80 -14.37
N SER A 66 -19.27 -3.85 -14.16
CA SER A 66 -19.69 -2.87 -15.16
C SER A 66 -18.55 -1.94 -15.63
N HIS A 67 -17.55 -1.71 -14.78
CA HIS A 67 -16.41 -0.82 -15.07
C HIS A 67 -15.16 -1.58 -15.53
N ARG A 68 -15.23 -2.91 -15.65
CA ARG A 68 -14.05 -3.75 -15.87
C ARG A 68 -13.22 -3.34 -17.09
N SER A 69 -13.86 -3.09 -18.23
CA SER A 69 -13.12 -2.72 -19.45
C SER A 69 -12.41 -1.38 -19.32
N GLU A 70 -13.01 -0.40 -18.65
CA GLU A 70 -12.40 0.91 -18.38
C GLU A 70 -11.21 0.77 -17.41
N LEU A 71 -11.39 -0.02 -16.35
CA LEU A 71 -10.33 -0.26 -15.35
C LEU A 71 -9.12 -0.97 -15.97
N GLU A 72 -9.36 -1.97 -16.82
CA GLU A 72 -8.29 -2.67 -17.54
C GLU A 72 -7.54 -1.73 -18.50
N GLN A 73 -8.25 -0.82 -19.20
CA GLN A 73 -7.62 0.23 -20.02
C GLN A 73 -6.80 1.23 -19.20
N ARG A 74 -7.15 1.44 -17.93
CA ARG A 74 -6.40 2.25 -16.97
C ARG A 74 -5.24 1.50 -16.31
N GLY A 75 -5.00 0.24 -16.68
CA GLY A 75 -3.94 -0.61 -16.10
C GLY A 75 -4.32 -1.28 -14.78
N ILE A 76 -5.57 -1.19 -14.33
CA ILE A 76 -6.06 -1.85 -13.12
C ILE A 76 -6.56 -3.23 -13.52
N ILE A 77 -5.66 -4.20 -13.42
CA ILE A 77 -5.85 -5.54 -13.96
C ILE A 77 -5.77 -6.62 -12.88
N VAL A 78 -6.55 -7.68 -13.07
CA VAL A 78 -6.48 -8.86 -12.21
C VAL A 78 -5.24 -9.68 -12.57
N GLU A 79 -4.42 -9.98 -11.57
CA GLU A 79 -3.27 -10.85 -11.74
C GLU A 79 -3.72 -12.31 -11.91
N THR A 80 -3.12 -12.98 -12.88
CA THR A 80 -3.35 -14.37 -13.27
C THR A 80 -2.00 -15.02 -13.58
N GLU A 81 -1.94 -16.35 -13.59
CA GLU A 81 -0.70 -17.06 -13.95
C GLU A 81 -0.17 -16.72 -15.35
N ILE A 82 -1.04 -16.25 -16.26
CA ILE A 82 -0.69 -15.88 -17.62
C ILE A 82 -0.03 -14.49 -17.67
N ASN A 83 -0.55 -13.52 -16.91
CA ASN A 83 -0.14 -12.12 -16.99
C ASN A 83 0.73 -11.63 -15.81
N LYS A 84 1.01 -12.47 -14.80
CA LYS A 84 1.78 -12.08 -13.60
C LYS A 84 3.14 -11.44 -13.87
N ASN A 85 3.78 -11.83 -14.98
CA ASN A 85 5.09 -11.30 -15.39
C ASN A 85 4.98 -10.19 -16.45
N SER A 86 3.76 -9.76 -16.80
CA SER A 86 3.57 -8.64 -17.72
C SER A 86 3.96 -7.32 -17.06
N GLU A 87 4.53 -6.41 -17.83
CA GLU A 87 4.96 -5.09 -17.37
C GLU A 87 3.81 -4.33 -16.68
N GLY A 88 2.60 -4.39 -17.26
CA GLY A 88 1.42 -3.75 -16.67
C GLY A 88 1.02 -4.29 -15.30
N VAL A 89 1.10 -5.62 -15.07
CA VAL A 89 0.79 -6.19 -13.74
C VAL A 89 1.87 -5.79 -12.74
N ILE A 90 3.13 -5.85 -13.14
CA ILE A 90 4.27 -5.49 -12.30
C ILE A 90 4.17 -4.02 -11.88
N GLU A 91 3.96 -3.11 -12.82
CA GLU A 91 3.83 -1.67 -12.56
C GLU A 91 2.60 -1.36 -11.70
N PHE A 92 1.45 -1.98 -12.01
CA PHE A 92 0.23 -1.82 -11.23
C PHE A 92 0.44 -2.27 -9.78
N ASN A 93 1.04 -3.43 -9.57
CA ASN A 93 1.32 -3.97 -8.24
C ASN A 93 2.27 -3.07 -7.46
N HIS A 94 3.36 -2.64 -8.09
CA HIS A 94 4.33 -1.73 -7.48
C HIS A 94 3.66 -0.43 -7.02
N THR A 95 2.96 0.24 -7.95
CA THR A 95 2.28 1.51 -7.69
C THR A 95 1.18 1.38 -6.64
N TYR A 96 0.40 0.29 -6.68
CA TYR A 96 -0.68 0.05 -5.73
C TYR A 96 -0.15 -0.04 -4.29
N TYR A 97 0.90 -0.82 -4.06
CA TYR A 97 1.44 -0.98 -2.71
C TYR A 97 2.23 0.25 -2.24
N GLN A 98 2.88 0.99 -3.15
CA GLN A 98 3.42 2.33 -2.83
C GLN A 98 2.31 3.25 -2.31
N GLY A 99 1.16 3.32 -3.01
CA GLY A 99 0.04 4.15 -2.60
C GLY A 99 -0.60 3.72 -1.26
N LEU A 100 -0.68 2.41 -0.98
CA LEU A 100 -1.10 1.91 0.33
C LEU A 100 -0.14 2.33 1.44
N LEU A 101 1.18 2.18 1.23
CA LEU A 101 2.19 2.59 2.21
C LEU A 101 2.16 4.09 2.49
N VAL A 102 1.99 4.92 1.46
CA VAL A 102 1.82 6.38 1.61
C VAL A 102 0.55 6.68 2.41
N SER A 103 -0.56 6.02 2.07
CA SER A 103 -1.84 6.20 2.76
C SER A 103 -1.74 5.86 4.25
N ILE A 104 -1.09 4.73 4.60
CA ILE A 104 -0.85 4.35 6.00
C ILE A 104 0.05 5.37 6.70
N GLY A 105 1.13 5.80 6.07
CA GLY A 105 2.05 6.79 6.63
C GLY A 105 1.34 8.10 6.96
N ASN A 106 0.49 8.58 6.05
CA ASN A 106 -0.33 9.77 6.24
C ASN A 106 -1.34 9.59 7.38
N LEU A 107 -2.01 8.45 7.47
CA LEU A 107 -2.94 8.13 8.58
C LEU A 107 -2.24 8.09 9.94
N LYS A 108 -0.93 7.80 9.96
CA LYS A 108 -0.08 7.80 11.15
C LYS A 108 0.66 9.13 11.38
N ASN A 109 0.36 10.17 10.62
CA ASN A 109 0.98 11.50 10.68
C ASN A 109 2.50 11.52 10.39
N PHE A 110 3.01 10.57 9.60
CA PHE A 110 4.38 10.64 9.11
C PHE A 110 4.49 11.56 7.87
N GLY A 111 5.67 12.14 7.67
CA GLY A 111 6.06 12.65 6.37
C GLY A 111 6.26 11.49 5.39
N THR A 112 5.63 11.49 4.23
CA THR A 112 5.68 10.38 3.27
C THR A 112 6.35 10.82 1.98
N PHE A 113 7.33 10.05 1.53
CA PHE A 113 8.05 10.31 0.28
C PHE A 113 7.95 9.10 -0.65
N VAL A 114 7.84 9.39 -1.94
CA VAL A 114 7.96 8.46 -3.06
C VAL A 114 8.95 9.08 -4.05
N PRO A 115 9.83 8.32 -4.72
CA PRO A 115 10.74 8.83 -5.73
C PRO A 115 10.05 9.60 -6.86
N ASP A 116 10.77 10.57 -7.44
CA ASP A 116 10.23 11.43 -8.49
C ASP A 116 9.91 10.70 -9.80
N GLN A 117 10.55 9.55 -10.05
CA GLN A 117 10.25 8.69 -11.20
C GLN A 117 8.85 8.04 -11.11
N ASP A 118 8.34 7.83 -9.89
CA ASP A 118 7.06 7.18 -9.64
C ASP A 118 5.93 8.16 -9.32
N LYS A 119 6.25 9.44 -9.05
CA LYS A 119 5.29 10.43 -8.55
C LYS A 119 4.05 10.62 -9.42
N ASN A 120 4.17 10.41 -10.74
CA ASN A 120 3.06 10.57 -11.68
C ASN A 120 2.22 9.30 -11.86
N ARG A 121 2.64 8.16 -11.30
CA ARG A 121 1.88 6.92 -11.36
C ARG A 121 0.61 7.02 -10.52
N LEU A 122 -0.44 6.33 -10.96
CA LEU A 122 -1.78 6.41 -10.38
C LEU A 122 -2.01 5.30 -9.35
N PHE A 123 -2.24 5.71 -8.10
CA PHE A 123 -2.88 4.88 -7.09
C PHE A 123 -4.40 4.99 -7.28
N LEU A 124 -4.96 4.06 -8.05
CA LEU A 124 -6.38 4.03 -8.47
C LEU A 124 -6.78 5.25 -9.31
N SER A 125 -7.09 6.38 -8.67
CA SER A 125 -7.45 7.65 -9.30
C SER A 125 -6.45 8.77 -9.01
N ASP A 126 -5.68 8.65 -7.93
CA ASP A 126 -4.85 9.75 -7.40
C ASP A 126 -3.38 9.51 -7.77
N LYS A 127 -2.65 10.57 -8.12
CA LYS A 127 -1.20 10.44 -8.34
C LYS A 127 -0.48 10.21 -7.02
N LEU A 128 0.59 9.42 -7.03
CA LEU A 128 1.46 9.28 -5.86
C LEU A 128 2.03 10.63 -5.40
N ASP A 129 2.24 11.57 -6.32
CA ASP A 129 2.64 12.94 -5.97
C ASP A 129 1.57 13.62 -5.11
N ASP A 130 0.29 13.51 -5.45
CA ASP A 130 -0.79 14.16 -4.72
C ASP A 130 -0.97 13.56 -3.32
N LEU A 131 -0.59 12.29 -3.14
CA LEU A 131 -0.68 11.57 -1.86
C LEU A 131 0.53 11.82 -0.94
N ARG A 132 1.75 11.94 -1.49
CA ARG A 132 2.97 12.08 -0.66
C ARG A 132 3.02 13.47 0.00
N THR A 133 3.35 13.52 1.30
CA THR A 133 3.44 14.79 2.05
C THR A 133 4.83 15.43 1.95
N THR A 134 5.86 14.64 1.65
CA THR A 134 7.25 15.07 1.48
C THR A 134 7.64 15.02 0.00
N LYS A 135 7.71 16.19 -0.65
CA LYS A 135 8.03 16.30 -2.08
C LYS A 135 9.53 16.19 -2.40
N LYS A 136 10.38 16.55 -1.43
CA LYS A 136 11.83 16.51 -1.54
C LYS A 136 12.39 15.78 -0.32
N ILE A 137 13.33 14.88 -0.54
CA ILE A 137 13.98 14.18 0.56
C ILE A 137 14.70 15.18 1.49
N PRO A 138 14.49 15.13 2.81
CA PRO A 138 15.20 15.97 3.75
C PRO A 138 16.70 15.69 3.72
N ARG A 139 17.52 16.72 3.95
CA ARG A 139 18.99 16.55 4.11
C ARG A 139 19.33 16.08 5.53
N PHE A 140 18.89 14.88 5.88
CA PHE A 140 19.03 14.31 7.22
C PHE A 140 20.44 13.76 7.52
N SER A 141 21.32 13.68 6.52
CA SER A 141 22.69 13.16 6.64
C SER A 141 23.58 13.66 5.48
N TYR A 142 24.76 13.04 5.31
CA TYR A 142 25.66 13.25 4.19
C TYR A 142 24.99 12.95 2.85
N ASP A 143 25.42 13.67 1.81
CA ASP A 143 24.81 13.61 0.48
C ASP A 143 24.77 12.19 -0.12
N CYS A 144 25.78 11.35 0.14
CA CYS A 144 25.80 9.97 -0.33
C CYS A 144 24.66 9.14 0.27
N PHE A 145 24.36 9.29 1.56
CA PHE A 145 23.27 8.58 2.22
C PHE A 145 21.90 9.14 1.82
N VAL A 146 21.77 10.46 1.70
CA VAL A 146 20.54 11.09 1.22
C VAL A 146 20.25 10.64 -0.22
N SER A 147 21.27 10.61 -1.08
CA SER A 147 21.15 10.11 -2.45
C SER A 147 20.77 8.63 -2.48
N ARG A 148 21.39 7.79 -1.64
CA ARG A 148 21.06 6.37 -1.56
C ARG A 148 19.64 6.15 -1.06
N SER A 149 19.19 6.88 -0.03
CA SER A 149 17.80 6.81 0.44
C SER A 149 16.80 7.30 -0.60
N SER A 150 17.17 8.22 -1.50
CA SER A 150 16.25 8.70 -2.53
C SER A 150 15.83 7.63 -3.55
N THR A 151 16.50 6.47 -3.58
CA THR A 151 16.14 5.32 -4.42
C THR A 151 15.24 4.30 -3.71
N ILE A 152 14.81 4.58 -2.47
CA ILE A 152 13.85 3.75 -1.74
C ILE A 152 12.43 4.06 -2.21
N ASP A 153 11.63 3.03 -2.50
CA ASP A 153 10.31 3.19 -3.10
C ASP A 153 9.34 4.01 -2.26
N VAL A 154 9.35 3.83 -0.93
CA VAL A 154 8.59 4.65 0.01
C VAL A 154 9.40 4.89 1.28
N ILE A 155 9.40 6.13 1.76
CA ILE A 155 10.02 6.52 3.03
C ILE A 155 8.98 7.19 3.92
N TRP A 156 8.96 6.81 5.20
CA TRP A 156 8.30 7.57 6.24
C TRP A 156 9.33 8.38 7.03
N PHE A 157 9.02 9.64 7.28
CA PHE A 157 9.79 10.59 8.08
C PHE A 157 9.03 10.92 9.35
N ASN A 158 9.73 10.91 10.47
CA ASN A 158 9.18 11.38 11.74
C ASN A 158 9.14 12.92 11.81
N GLU A 159 8.61 13.45 12.90
CA GLU A 159 8.48 14.89 13.17
C GLU A 159 9.81 15.66 13.11
N ARG A 160 10.94 14.98 13.28
CA ARG A 160 12.29 15.56 13.19
C ARG A 160 12.88 15.47 11.78
N MET A 161 12.08 15.09 10.79
CA MET A 161 12.49 14.89 9.40
C MET A 161 13.57 13.81 9.23
N MET A 162 13.67 12.89 10.20
CA MET A 162 14.56 11.73 10.13
C MET A 162 13.80 10.53 9.55
N PRO A 163 14.46 9.66 8.76
CA PRO A 163 13.86 8.41 8.30
C PRO A 163 13.42 7.55 9.48
N ASP A 164 12.14 7.24 9.52
CA ASP A 164 11.54 6.32 10.48
C ASP A 164 11.41 4.90 9.88
N SER A 165 10.97 4.83 8.62
CA SER A 165 10.77 3.56 7.92
C SER A 165 11.15 3.67 6.44
N PHE A 166 11.79 2.63 5.93
CA PHE A 166 12.08 2.39 4.52
C PHE A 166 11.30 1.16 4.04
N PHE A 167 10.71 1.28 2.85
CA PHE A 167 9.96 0.20 2.21
C PHE A 167 10.42 0.05 0.76
N GLU A 168 10.72 -1.19 0.39
CA GLU A 168 11.00 -1.61 -0.99
C GLU A 168 9.92 -2.59 -1.41
N VAL A 169 9.23 -2.31 -2.51
CA VAL A 169 8.10 -3.09 -3.01
C VAL A 169 8.60 -4.07 -4.07
N GLU A 170 8.78 -5.32 -3.67
CA GLU A 170 9.43 -6.35 -4.47
C GLU A 170 8.40 -7.31 -5.08
N HIS A 171 7.90 -6.98 -6.28
CA HIS A 171 6.97 -7.86 -6.99
C HIS A 171 7.68 -8.92 -7.85
N SER A 172 8.48 -8.50 -8.84
CA SER A 172 9.23 -9.39 -9.75
C SER A 172 10.74 -9.12 -9.79
N THR A 173 11.17 -8.01 -9.18
CA THR A 173 12.57 -7.59 -9.06
C THR A 173 13.33 -8.41 -8.00
N ASP A 174 14.67 -8.42 -8.07
CA ASP A 174 15.50 -9.21 -7.14
C ASP A 174 15.60 -8.53 -5.77
N ILE A 175 15.06 -9.20 -4.74
CA ILE A 175 15.11 -8.79 -3.33
C ILE A 175 16.53 -8.46 -2.88
N GLN A 176 17.55 -9.08 -3.48
CA GLN A 176 18.94 -8.82 -3.18
C GLN A 176 19.32 -7.34 -3.38
N ASN A 177 18.83 -6.69 -4.44
CA ASN A 177 19.14 -5.28 -4.72
C ASN A 177 18.64 -4.38 -3.58
N SER A 178 17.46 -4.70 -3.04
CA SER A 178 16.88 -4.00 -1.90
C SER A 178 17.65 -4.26 -0.60
N LEU A 179 18.14 -5.48 -0.38
CA LEU A 179 19.03 -5.78 0.75
C LEU A 179 20.37 -5.03 0.65
N GLU A 180 20.92 -4.86 -0.56
CA GLU A 180 22.13 -4.05 -0.78
C GLU A 180 21.89 -2.58 -0.42
N LYS A 181 20.74 -2.00 -0.83
CA LYS A 181 20.33 -0.64 -0.39
C LYS A 181 20.28 -0.52 1.13
N TYR A 182 19.73 -1.52 1.81
CA TYR A 182 19.64 -1.54 3.27
C TYR A 182 20.98 -1.71 3.98
N CYS A 183 21.92 -2.46 3.40
CA CYS A 183 23.30 -2.52 3.91
C CYS A 183 23.99 -1.16 3.87
N ASP A 184 23.80 -0.39 2.80
CA ASP A 184 24.38 0.96 2.67
C ASP A 184 23.79 1.96 3.69
N LEU A 185 22.61 1.66 4.23
CA LEU A 185 21.85 2.52 5.15
C LEU A 185 21.74 1.92 6.56
N GLN A 186 22.48 0.86 6.87
CA GLN A 186 22.33 0.07 8.09
C GLN A 186 22.60 0.84 9.40
N ASP A 187 23.40 1.91 9.32
CA ASP A 187 23.80 2.73 10.47
C ASP A 187 22.67 3.66 10.97
N PHE A 188 21.64 3.90 10.14
CA PHE A 188 20.46 4.66 10.58
C PHE A 188 19.57 3.80 11.48
N HIS A 189 19.02 4.38 12.55
CA HIS A 189 17.96 3.73 13.33
C HIS A 189 16.59 3.87 12.64
N THR A 190 16.47 3.21 11.48
CA THR A 190 15.27 3.16 10.64
C THR A 190 14.76 1.72 10.55
N ARG A 191 13.44 1.54 10.42
CA ARG A 191 12.81 0.24 10.16
C ARG A 191 12.90 -0.06 8.67
N MET A 192 13.33 -1.25 8.28
CA MET A 192 13.52 -1.61 6.87
C MET A 192 12.58 -2.76 6.51
N PHE A 193 11.78 -2.58 5.47
CA PHE A 193 10.78 -3.56 5.06
C PHE A 193 10.97 -3.99 3.61
N ILE A 194 10.98 -5.30 3.37
CA ILE A 194 10.72 -5.87 2.05
C ILE A 194 9.23 -6.15 1.98
N VAL A 195 8.54 -5.46 1.07
CA VAL A 195 7.09 -5.57 0.88
C VAL A 195 6.84 -6.42 -0.36
N ALA A 196 6.32 -7.63 -0.19
CA ALA A 196 6.19 -8.57 -1.30
C ALA A 196 5.02 -9.55 -1.10
N ASP A 197 4.74 -10.36 -2.13
CA ASP A 197 3.80 -11.48 -2.01
C ASP A 197 4.36 -12.55 -1.06
N GLU A 198 3.52 -13.15 -0.22
CA GLU A 198 3.92 -14.17 0.75
C GLU A 198 4.68 -15.35 0.12
N ARG A 199 4.39 -15.68 -1.15
CA ARG A 199 5.12 -16.71 -1.91
C ARG A 199 6.62 -16.42 -2.03
N ARG A 200 7.05 -15.17 -1.87
CA ARG A 200 8.46 -14.73 -1.91
C ARG A 200 9.14 -14.73 -0.54
N HIS A 201 8.46 -15.10 0.54
CA HIS A 201 9.04 -15.10 1.88
C HIS A 201 10.25 -16.06 1.99
N GLU A 202 10.20 -17.23 1.33
CA GLU A 202 11.34 -18.15 1.29
C GLU A 202 12.54 -17.57 0.53
N GLU A 203 12.29 -16.89 -0.59
CA GLU A 203 13.32 -16.18 -1.36
C GLU A 203 13.98 -15.10 -0.50
N TYR A 204 13.18 -14.29 0.19
CA TYR A 204 13.65 -13.29 1.15
C TYR A 204 14.56 -13.91 2.23
N ASN A 205 14.12 -14.98 2.90
CA ASN A 205 14.89 -15.64 3.94
C ASN A 205 16.22 -16.19 3.41
N LYS A 206 16.20 -16.77 2.20
CA LYS A 206 17.40 -17.30 1.54
C LYS A 206 18.37 -16.17 1.21
N LYS A 207 17.92 -15.09 0.58
CA LYS A 207 18.79 -13.95 0.23
C LYS A 207 19.36 -13.28 1.48
N LEU A 208 18.54 -12.99 2.49
CA LEU A 208 18.98 -12.40 3.76
C LEU A 208 20.00 -13.29 4.51
N SER A 209 20.00 -14.60 4.26
CA SER A 209 20.95 -15.52 4.89
C SER A 209 22.39 -15.38 4.37
N TYR A 210 22.60 -14.70 3.24
CA TYR A 210 23.92 -14.54 2.64
C TYR A 210 24.88 -13.77 3.56
N GLN A 211 26.16 -14.14 3.51
CA GLN A 211 27.18 -13.57 4.39
C GLN A 211 27.37 -12.06 4.19
N SER A 212 27.12 -11.55 2.97
CA SER A 212 27.14 -10.11 2.65
C SER A 212 26.12 -9.30 3.45
N PHE A 213 25.08 -9.94 3.99
CA PHE A 213 24.00 -9.32 4.76
C PHE A 213 24.03 -9.68 6.24
N SER A 214 25.14 -10.24 6.75
CA SER A 214 25.25 -10.70 8.15
C SER A 214 24.90 -9.61 9.16
N LYS A 215 25.40 -8.38 8.97
CA LYS A 215 25.14 -7.25 9.87
C LYS A 215 23.65 -6.91 10.00
N ILE A 216 22.95 -6.76 8.88
CA ILE A 216 21.52 -6.43 8.88
C ILE A 216 20.65 -7.60 9.36
N LYS A 217 21.09 -8.84 9.10
CA LYS A 217 20.43 -10.08 9.57
C LYS A 217 20.57 -10.23 11.09
N GLU A 218 21.80 -10.18 11.62
CA GLU A 218 22.09 -10.32 13.06
C GLU A 218 21.42 -9.21 13.87
N GLY A 219 21.45 -7.99 13.35
CA GLY A 219 20.74 -6.85 13.95
C GLY A 219 19.22 -6.89 13.77
N LYS A 220 18.65 -7.90 13.09
CA LYS A 220 17.22 -8.01 12.76
C LYS A 220 16.65 -6.71 12.17
N ARG A 221 17.43 -6.08 11.30
CA ARG A 221 17.15 -4.73 10.78
C ARG A 221 16.09 -4.72 9.69
N VAL A 222 15.97 -5.82 8.94
CA VAL A 222 15.03 -5.97 7.83
C VAL A 222 13.90 -6.92 8.23
N GLN A 223 12.67 -6.55 7.87
CA GLN A 223 11.46 -7.31 8.10
C GLN A 223 10.77 -7.60 6.77
N PHE A 224 10.15 -8.77 6.65
CA PHE A 224 9.25 -9.07 5.55
C PHE A 224 7.85 -8.59 5.90
N LEU A 225 7.21 -7.89 4.98
CA LEU A 225 5.84 -7.43 5.12
C LEU A 225 5.04 -7.96 3.92
N SER A 226 4.19 -8.95 4.17
CA SER A 226 3.35 -9.51 3.11
C SER A 226 2.33 -8.47 2.62
N TYR A 227 1.90 -8.60 1.37
CA TYR A 227 0.81 -7.79 0.83
C TYR A 227 -0.49 -7.89 1.64
N ASP A 228 -0.81 -9.08 2.16
CA ASP A 228 -1.99 -9.30 2.99
C ASP A 228 -1.87 -8.60 4.35
N ASP A 229 -0.69 -8.65 4.97
CA ASP A 229 -0.41 -7.94 6.23
C ASP A 229 -0.42 -6.43 6.05
N LEU A 230 0.12 -5.92 4.93
CA LEU A 230 0.07 -4.50 4.61
C LEU A 230 -1.38 -4.01 4.47
N GLU A 231 -2.21 -4.76 3.75
CA GLU A 231 -3.64 -4.45 3.62
C GLU A 231 -4.33 -4.50 4.99
N LEU A 232 -4.02 -5.48 5.84
CA LEU A 232 -4.55 -5.56 7.20
C LEU A 232 -4.15 -4.33 8.03
N GLN A 233 -2.89 -3.87 7.94
CA GLN A 233 -2.43 -2.66 8.61
C GLN A 233 -3.17 -1.42 8.10
N TYR A 234 -3.43 -1.33 6.80
CA TYR A 234 -4.24 -0.24 6.24
C TYR A 234 -5.66 -0.25 6.80
N GLN A 235 -6.33 -1.39 6.83
CA GLN A 235 -7.66 -1.52 7.44
C GLN A 235 -7.66 -1.12 8.92
N GLN A 236 -6.62 -1.47 9.68
CA GLN A 236 -6.50 -1.09 11.08
C GLN A 236 -6.29 0.42 11.26
N ALA A 237 -5.43 1.04 10.45
CA ALA A 237 -5.18 2.48 10.48
C ALA A 237 -6.46 3.28 10.21
N ILE A 238 -7.25 2.87 9.22
CA ILE A 238 -8.54 3.47 8.89
C ILE A 238 -9.53 3.37 10.07
N LYS A 239 -9.62 2.20 10.71
CA LYS A 239 -10.50 2.00 11.87
C LYS A 239 -10.12 2.89 13.04
N LEU A 240 -8.82 3.01 13.34
CA LEU A 240 -8.33 3.85 14.43
C LEU A 240 -8.66 5.33 14.19
N GLN A 241 -8.49 5.81 12.95
CA GLN A 241 -8.88 7.17 12.59
C GLN A 241 -10.39 7.40 12.80
N GLY A 242 -11.24 6.45 12.38
CA GLY A 242 -12.69 6.54 12.59
C GLY A 242 -13.10 6.60 14.06
N VAL A 243 -12.37 5.93 14.96
CA VAL A 243 -12.59 6.02 16.41
C VAL A 243 -12.21 7.40 16.96
N HIS A 244 -11.07 7.96 16.53
CA HIS A 244 -10.63 9.28 16.97
C HIS A 244 -11.61 10.41 16.58
N THR A 245 -12.24 10.33 15.40
CA THR A 245 -13.23 11.31 14.94
C THR A 245 -14.57 11.25 15.71
N LEU A 246 -14.87 10.13 16.39
CA LEU A 246 -16.11 9.98 17.19
C LEU A 246 -15.96 10.46 18.64
N ILE A 247 -14.74 10.76 19.09
CA ILE A 247 -14.43 11.14 20.49
C ILE A 247 -14.17 12.67 20.61
N LEU A 248 -14.11 13.39 19.49
CA LEU A 248 -14.00 14.85 19.41
C LEU A 248 -15.36 15.47 19.06
#